data_AF-A0A554JCG5-F1
#
_entry.id   AF-A0A554JCG5-F1
#
_cell.length_a   1.000
_cell.length_b   1.000
_cell.length_c   1.000
_cell.angle_alpha   90.00
_cell.angle_beta   90.00
_cell.angle_gamma   90.00
#
_symmetry.space_group_name_H-M   'P 1'
#
loop_
_entity.id
_entity.type
_entity.pdbx_description
1 polymer ?
#
loop_
_entity_poly.entity_id
_entity_poly.type
_entity_poly.pdbx_seq_one_letter_code
_entity_poly.pdbx_strand_id
1 'polypeptide(L)'
;MPGGQRTHYIRFENTGDAVTVICVKDGKVLLEQEYSYPVNRVIWQFPGGAIAPNEQPIDAANRELMEEVGYKSNNLKPLGKYLIINRRSDAFMHVFLATEIEAVSLDSGEIEEDIQKEWLSVDEVKQLIVSDEFINTHLLSSWCLYINNRLMS
;
A
#
# COMPACT_ATOMS: atom_id res chain seq x y z
N MET A 1 -25.91 -4.45 20.26
CA MET A 1 -24.80 -3.72 20.93
C MET A 1 -24.72 -4.18 22.38
N PRO A 2 -23.58 -4.02 23.08
CA PRO A 2 -23.53 -4.17 24.54
C PRO A 2 -24.72 -3.41 25.16
N GLY A 3 -25.49 -4.05 26.04
CA GLY A 3 -26.71 -3.47 26.61
C GLY A 3 -28.02 -3.74 25.85
N GLY A 4 -28.04 -4.64 24.86
CA GLY A 4 -29.26 -5.14 24.22
C GLY A 4 -29.93 -4.19 23.22
N GLN A 5 -29.37 -2.99 23.01
CA GLN A 5 -29.86 -2.05 22.00
C GLN A 5 -29.62 -2.59 20.58
N ARG A 6 -30.62 -2.38 19.71
CA ARG A 6 -30.57 -2.63 18.27
C ARG A 6 -30.38 -1.31 17.54
N THR A 7 -29.43 -1.28 16.61
CA THR A 7 -29.22 -0.18 15.67
C THR A 7 -29.00 -0.76 14.28
N HIS A 8 -29.27 0.04 13.25
CA HIS A 8 -28.82 -0.27 11.90
C HIS A 8 -27.34 0.09 11.78
N TYR A 9 -26.55 -0.81 11.20
CA TYR A 9 -25.12 -0.62 10.96
C TYR A 9 -24.81 -1.01 9.53
N ILE A 10 -24.24 -0.08 8.77
CA ILE A 10 -23.78 -0.34 7.40
C ILE A 10 -22.36 -0.89 7.50
N ARG A 11 -22.20 -2.16 7.11
CA ARG A 11 -20.93 -2.85 6.94
C ARG A 11 -20.67 -3.00 5.44
N PHE A 12 -19.42 -2.79 5.01
CA PHE A 12 -19.01 -3.18 3.67
C PHE A 12 -18.93 -4.70 3.58
N GLU A 13 -19.24 -5.26 2.42
CA GLU A 13 -19.00 -6.68 2.20
C GLU A 13 -17.53 -6.99 2.43
N ASN A 14 -17.25 -8.19 2.94
CA ASN A 14 -15.88 -8.58 3.21
C ASN A 14 -15.16 -8.84 1.88
N THR A 15 -14.38 -7.87 1.43
CA THR A 15 -13.55 -7.95 0.23
C THR A 15 -12.18 -8.60 0.49
N GLY A 16 -11.91 -9.02 1.73
CA GLY A 16 -10.62 -9.59 2.12
C GLY A 16 -9.59 -8.53 2.57
N ASP A 17 -8.45 -9.02 3.03
CA ASP A 17 -7.29 -8.21 3.39
C ASP A 17 -6.56 -7.69 2.12
N ALA A 18 -5.71 -6.70 2.30
CA ALA A 18 -4.90 -6.09 1.24
C ALA A 18 -3.44 -5.95 1.68
N VAL A 19 -2.55 -5.63 0.74
CA VAL A 19 -1.12 -5.40 0.96
C VAL A 19 -0.70 -3.99 0.54
N THR A 20 0.35 -3.49 1.18
CA THR A 20 1.08 -2.29 0.75
C THR A 20 2.57 -2.59 0.83
N VAL A 21 3.32 -2.19 -0.19
CA VAL A 21 4.76 -2.43 -0.31
C VAL A 21 5.50 -1.12 -0.33
N ILE A 22 6.38 -0.93 0.66
CA ILE A 22 7.32 0.19 0.70
C ILE A 22 8.64 -0.33 0.14
N CYS A 23 8.92 -0.06 -1.13
CA CYS A 23 10.20 -0.39 -1.74
C CYS A 23 11.24 0.65 -1.37
N VAL A 24 12.44 0.21 -0.98
CA VAL A 24 13.58 1.09 -0.70
C VAL A 24 14.75 0.73 -1.60
N LYS A 25 15.27 1.74 -2.31
CA LYS A 25 16.47 1.62 -3.15
C LYS A 25 17.23 2.95 -3.13
N ASP A 26 18.54 2.89 -2.91
CA ASP A 26 19.44 4.06 -2.93
C ASP A 26 18.97 5.24 -2.06
N GLY A 27 18.40 4.93 -0.87
CA GLY A 27 17.89 5.93 0.07
C GLY A 27 16.55 6.59 -0.33
N LYS A 28 15.93 6.10 -1.41
CA LYS A 28 14.63 6.53 -1.91
C LYS A 28 13.58 5.46 -1.71
N VAL A 29 12.32 5.87 -1.72
CA VAL A 29 11.13 5.01 -1.72
C VAL A 29 10.37 5.13 -3.03
N LEU A 30 9.79 4.02 -3.47
CA LEU A 30 8.93 3.98 -4.65
C LEU A 30 7.51 4.40 -4.24
N LEU A 31 6.98 5.40 -4.93
CA LEU A 31 5.57 5.74 -4.92
C LEU A 31 5.03 5.63 -6.33
N GLU A 32 3.72 5.55 -6.43
CA GLU A 32 3.00 5.63 -7.69
C GLU A 32 1.88 6.65 -7.63
N GLN A 33 1.38 7.02 -8.81
CA GLN A 33 0.26 7.90 -8.99
C GLN A 33 -0.82 7.15 -9.76
N GLU A 34 -2.00 7.07 -9.15
CA GLU A 34 -3.16 6.38 -9.71
C GLU A 34 -4.38 7.29 -9.61
N TYR A 35 -5.27 7.21 -10.59
CA TYR A 35 -6.52 7.95 -10.59
C TYR A 35 -7.53 7.35 -9.61
N SER A 36 -7.86 8.10 -8.56
CA SER A 36 -8.84 7.68 -7.57
C SER A 36 -10.23 8.21 -7.91
N TYR A 37 -11.10 7.32 -8.41
CA TYR A 37 -12.48 7.64 -8.79
C TYR A 37 -13.30 8.36 -7.70
N PRO A 38 -13.30 7.93 -6.41
CA PRO A 38 -14.13 8.57 -5.39
C PRO A 38 -13.79 10.04 -5.14
N VAL A 39 -12.53 10.44 -5.35
CA VAL A 39 -12.07 11.83 -5.19
C VAL A 39 -11.85 12.54 -6.53
N ASN A 40 -12.06 11.85 -7.65
CA ASN A 40 -11.95 12.35 -9.03
C ASN A 40 -10.61 13.08 -9.31
N ARG A 41 -9.49 12.47 -8.89
CA ARG A 41 -8.14 12.98 -9.18
C ARG A 41 -7.09 11.89 -9.02
N VAL A 42 -5.95 12.13 -9.66
CA VAL A 42 -4.73 11.34 -9.44
C VAL A 42 -4.17 11.64 -8.06
N ILE A 43 -3.82 10.60 -7.31
CA ILE A 43 -3.25 10.70 -5.97
C ILE A 43 -2.02 9.80 -5.82
N TRP A 44 -1.15 10.14 -4.89
CA TRP A 44 -0.02 9.31 -4.52
C TRP A 44 -0.45 8.04 -3.79
N GLN A 45 0.16 6.91 -4.14
CA GLN A 45 0.01 5.61 -3.50
C GLN A 45 1.37 4.90 -3.35
N PHE A 46 1.40 3.89 -2.48
CA PHE A 46 2.45 2.89 -2.44
C PHE A 46 1.90 1.69 -3.19
N PRO A 47 2.73 0.96 -3.95
CA PRO A 47 2.28 -0.25 -4.63
C PRO A 47 1.58 -1.21 -3.67
N GLY A 48 0.49 -1.81 -4.12
CA GLY A 48 -0.21 -2.86 -3.39
C GLY A 48 -1.71 -2.87 -3.63
N GLY A 49 -2.26 -4.08 -3.60
CA GLY A 49 -3.66 -4.33 -3.88
C GLY A 49 -4.27 -5.39 -2.96
N ALA A 50 -5.33 -6.01 -3.44
CA ALA A 50 -6.09 -7.00 -2.69
C ALA A 50 -5.35 -8.34 -2.61
N ILE A 51 -5.48 -9.04 -1.49
CA ILE A 51 -4.99 -10.41 -1.37
C ILE A 51 -6.02 -11.36 -1.98
N ALA A 52 -5.60 -12.15 -2.97
CA ALA A 52 -6.49 -13.10 -3.62
C ALA A 52 -6.90 -14.24 -2.65
N PRO A 53 -8.05 -14.91 -2.88
CA PRO A 53 -8.45 -16.04 -2.06
C PRO A 53 -7.38 -17.13 -2.00
N ASN A 54 -6.97 -17.51 -0.78
CA ASN A 54 -5.92 -18.49 -0.48
C ASN A 54 -4.48 -18.04 -0.83
N GLU A 55 -4.27 -16.78 -1.20
CA GLU A 55 -2.94 -16.20 -1.40
C GLU A 55 -2.31 -15.80 -0.05
N GLN A 56 -1.00 -16.02 0.12
CA GLN A 56 -0.31 -15.50 1.29
C GLN A 56 -0.03 -13.99 1.11
N PRO A 57 -0.10 -13.17 2.17
CA PRO A 57 0.14 -11.73 2.05
C PRO A 57 1.50 -11.36 1.43
N ILE A 58 2.54 -12.16 1.66
CA ILE A 58 3.87 -11.90 1.07
C ILE A 58 3.90 -12.19 -0.44
N ASP A 59 3.14 -13.18 -0.89
CA ASP A 59 3.04 -13.53 -2.31
C ASP A 59 2.24 -12.45 -3.05
N ALA A 60 1.12 -12.00 -2.45
CA ALA A 60 0.35 -10.86 -2.93
C ALA A 60 1.20 -9.60 -3.05
N ALA A 61 1.99 -9.28 -2.01
CA ALA A 61 2.87 -8.11 -2.03
C ALA A 61 3.84 -8.13 -3.21
N ASN A 62 4.43 -9.29 -3.53
CA ASN A 62 5.35 -9.37 -4.66
C ASN A 62 4.62 -9.39 -6.01
N ARG A 63 3.42 -9.99 -6.09
CA ARG A 63 2.56 -9.98 -7.29
C ARG A 63 2.15 -8.56 -7.66
N GLU A 64 1.56 -7.81 -6.72
CA GLU A 64 1.09 -6.44 -6.97
C GLU A 64 2.26 -5.53 -7.39
N LEU A 65 3.42 -5.67 -6.74
CA LEU A 65 4.62 -4.92 -7.14
C LEU A 65 5.05 -5.21 -8.60
N MET A 66 4.85 -6.43 -9.08
CA MET A 66 5.14 -6.78 -10.47
C MET A 66 4.08 -6.22 -11.41
N GLU A 67 2.81 -6.39 -11.10
CA GLU A 67 1.66 -5.99 -11.91
C GLU A 67 1.55 -4.46 -12.04
N GLU A 68 1.70 -3.70 -10.95
CA GLU A 68 1.50 -2.24 -10.98
C GLU A 68 2.76 -1.51 -11.49
N VAL A 69 3.94 -1.95 -11.06
CA VAL A 69 5.18 -1.17 -11.24
C VAL A 69 6.33 -1.96 -11.85
N GLY A 70 6.11 -3.19 -12.33
CA GLY A 70 7.11 -3.96 -13.06
C GLY A 70 8.37 -4.25 -12.24
N TYR A 71 8.24 -4.36 -10.92
CA TYR A 71 9.34 -4.70 -10.03
C TYR A 71 9.03 -5.97 -9.23
N LYS A 72 10.08 -6.67 -8.82
CA LYS A 72 9.99 -7.72 -7.80
C LYS A 72 11.03 -7.50 -6.72
N SER A 73 10.83 -8.11 -5.57
CA SER A 73 11.79 -8.07 -4.46
C SER A 73 12.11 -9.48 -3.99
N ASN A 74 13.41 -9.76 -3.81
CA ASN A 74 13.85 -11.01 -3.18
C ASN A 74 13.90 -10.91 -1.64
N ASN A 75 13.64 -9.73 -1.08
CA ASN A 75 13.69 -9.48 0.35
C ASN A 75 12.52 -8.60 0.81
N LEU A 76 11.40 -9.27 1.11
CA LEU A 76 10.18 -8.69 1.67
C LEU A 76 10.12 -8.96 3.18
N LYS A 77 10.12 -7.89 3.98
CA LYS A 77 10.01 -7.96 5.44
C LYS A 77 8.67 -7.39 5.91
N PRO A 78 7.87 -8.10 6.72
CA PRO A 78 6.66 -7.53 7.29
C PRO A 78 7.00 -6.41 8.29
N LEU A 79 6.33 -5.26 8.17
CA LEU A 79 6.45 -4.12 9.08
C LEU A 79 5.30 -4.06 10.10
N GLY A 80 4.17 -4.68 9.78
CA GLY A 80 2.97 -4.68 10.60
C GLY A 80 1.69 -4.68 9.76
N LYS A 81 0.55 -4.51 10.42
CA LYS A 81 -0.76 -4.38 9.77
C LYS A 81 -1.71 -3.48 10.55
N TYR A 82 -2.70 -2.91 9.87
CA TYR A 82 -3.74 -2.06 10.47
C TYR A 82 -5.09 -2.26 9.78
N LEU A 83 -6.18 -1.89 10.45
CA LEU A 83 -7.53 -1.97 9.87
C LEU A 83 -7.71 -0.85 8.83
N ILE A 84 -8.17 -1.19 7.63
CA ILE A 84 -8.33 -0.23 6.52
C ILE A 84 -9.43 0.78 6.86
N ILE A 85 -10.61 0.28 7.24
CA ILE A 85 -11.78 1.10 7.60
C ILE A 85 -12.49 0.44 8.79
N ASN A 86 -11.93 0.59 9.99
CA ASN A 86 -12.43 -0.08 11.22
C ASN A 86 -13.92 0.16 11.54
N ARG A 87 -14.53 1.22 11.00
CA ARG A 87 -15.96 1.53 11.14
C ARG A 87 -16.87 0.87 10.10
N ARG A 88 -16.33 0.14 9.13
CA ARG A 88 -17.10 -0.44 8.02
C ARG A 88 -16.65 -1.85 7.62
N SER A 89 -15.39 -2.18 7.83
CA SER A 89 -14.77 -3.46 7.46
C SER A 89 -13.85 -3.96 8.57
N ASP A 90 -13.67 -5.27 8.63
CA ASP A 90 -12.68 -6.00 9.42
C ASP A 90 -11.40 -6.32 8.65
N ALA A 91 -11.29 -5.88 7.40
CA ALA A 91 -10.12 -6.05 6.55
C ALA A 91 -8.89 -5.32 7.10
N PHE A 92 -7.74 -6.00 7.03
CA PHE A 92 -6.43 -5.46 7.32
C PHE A 92 -5.66 -5.08 6.06
N MET A 93 -4.88 -4.01 6.16
CA MET A 93 -3.75 -3.74 5.27
C MET A 93 -2.48 -4.34 5.89
N HIS A 94 -1.79 -5.22 5.18
CA HIS A 94 -0.50 -5.79 5.57
C HIS A 94 0.63 -5.00 4.90
N VAL A 95 1.56 -4.47 5.69
CA VAL A 95 2.63 -3.60 5.20
C VAL A 95 3.94 -4.35 5.13
N PHE A 96 4.57 -4.33 3.95
CA PHE A 96 5.87 -4.94 3.70
C PHE A 96 6.91 -3.89 3.33
N LEU A 97 8.14 -4.08 3.82
CA LEU A 97 9.34 -3.41 3.34
C LEU A 97 9.98 -4.30 2.28
N ALA A 98 10.14 -3.77 1.07
CA ALA A 98 10.85 -4.44 -0.01
C ALA A 98 12.23 -3.81 -0.18
N THR A 99 13.26 -4.66 -0.23
CA THR A 99 14.64 -4.29 -0.61
C THR A 99 15.14 -5.25 -1.67
N GLU A 100 16.34 -5.05 -2.22
CA GLU A 100 16.86 -5.91 -3.31
C GLU A 100 15.90 -5.94 -4.51
N ILE A 101 15.53 -4.73 -4.97
CA ILE A 101 14.52 -4.52 -6.00
C ILE A 101 15.10 -4.81 -7.40
N GLU A 102 14.44 -5.69 -8.14
CA GLU A 102 14.77 -6.09 -9.50
C GLU A 102 13.66 -5.68 -10.47
N ALA A 103 14.03 -5.14 -11.63
CA ALA A 103 13.08 -4.92 -12.72
C ALA A 103 12.70 -6.26 -13.35
N VAL A 104 11.40 -6.44 -13.61
CA VAL A 104 10.89 -7.56 -14.40
C VAL A 104 10.48 -7.06 -15.77
N SER A 105 10.75 -7.88 -16.80
CA SER A 105 10.17 -7.68 -18.13
C SER A 105 8.85 -8.42 -18.16
N LEU A 106 7.76 -7.67 -18.15
CA LEU A 106 6.42 -8.18 -18.39
C LEU A 106 5.97 -7.73 -19.79
N ASP A 107 5.04 -8.46 -20.39
CA ASP A 107 4.41 -8.01 -21.63
C ASP A 107 3.58 -6.74 -21.35
N SER A 108 3.46 -5.83 -22.33
CA SER A 108 2.89 -4.49 -22.08
C SER A 108 1.45 -4.49 -21.55
N GLY A 109 0.71 -5.59 -21.71
CA GLY A 109 -0.66 -5.75 -21.17
C GLY A 109 -0.74 -6.43 -19.80
N GLU A 110 0.40 -6.80 -19.20
CA GLU A 110 0.50 -7.37 -17.85
C GLU A 110 0.87 -6.32 -16.80
N ILE A 111 1.25 -5.11 -17.24
CA ILE A 111 1.48 -3.95 -16.37
C ILE A 111 0.25 -3.04 -16.44
N GLU A 112 -0.19 -2.53 -15.30
CA GLU A 112 -1.28 -1.55 -15.27
C GLU A 112 -0.87 -0.24 -15.97
N GLU A 113 -1.47 0.01 -17.15
CA GLU A 113 -1.03 1.07 -18.07
C GLU A 113 -1.25 2.50 -17.54
N ASP A 114 -2.10 2.68 -16.51
CA ASP A 114 -2.48 3.99 -15.95
C ASP A 114 -1.68 4.39 -14.70
N ILE A 115 -0.68 3.60 -14.30
CA ILE A 115 0.13 3.86 -13.11
C ILE A 115 1.46 4.52 -13.49
N GLN A 116 1.72 5.72 -12.94
CA GLN A 116 3.03 6.38 -13.04
C GLN A 116 3.82 6.15 -11.75
N LYS A 117 5.10 5.79 -11.85
CA LYS A 117 5.95 5.46 -10.69
C LYS A 117 7.14 6.39 -10.54
N GLU A 118 7.43 6.80 -9.31
CA GLU A 118 8.53 7.71 -8.97
C GLU A 118 9.32 7.26 -7.74
N TRP A 119 10.65 7.47 -7.79
CA TRP A 119 11.54 7.23 -6.65
C TRP A 119 11.81 8.54 -5.91
N LEU A 120 11.21 8.67 -4.73
CA LEU A 120 11.27 9.86 -3.89
C LEU A 120 12.18 9.64 -2.69
N SER A 121 12.99 10.64 -2.36
CA SER A 121 13.70 10.71 -1.10
C SER A 121 12.72 10.83 0.07
N VAL A 122 13.21 10.51 1.27
CA VAL A 122 12.44 10.65 2.50
C VAL A 122 12.01 12.10 2.75
N ASP A 123 12.81 13.08 2.34
CA ASP A 123 12.46 14.49 2.51
C ASP A 123 11.41 14.95 1.49
N GLU A 124 11.43 14.43 0.26
CA GLU A 124 10.34 14.65 -0.71
C GLU A 124 9.02 14.05 -0.19
N VAL A 125 9.03 12.85 0.38
CA VAL A 125 7.81 12.27 1.01
C VAL A 125 7.31 13.14 2.16
N LYS A 126 8.21 13.67 3.02
CA LYS A 126 7.80 14.61 4.07
C LYS A 126 7.18 15.88 3.50
N GLN A 127 7.71 16.39 2.40
CA GLN A 127 7.14 17.56 1.73
C GLN A 127 5.72 17.26 1.24
N LEU A 128 5.48 16.11 0.61
CA LEU A 128 4.14 15.68 0.20
C LEU A 128 3.15 15.58 1.37
N ILE A 129 3.63 15.15 2.56
CA ILE A 129 2.80 15.11 3.77
C ILE A 129 2.47 16.53 4.25
N VAL A 130 3.46 17.44 4.27
CA VAL A 130 3.28 18.82 4.73
C VAL A 130 2.46 19.66 3.75
N SER A 131 2.48 19.33 2.45
CA SER A 131 1.71 20.01 1.39
C SER A 131 0.30 19.46 1.19
N ASP A 132 -0.16 18.51 2.01
CA ASP A 132 -1.45 17.83 1.86
C ASP A 132 -1.62 17.14 0.49
N GLU A 133 -0.55 16.55 -0.04
CA GLU A 133 -0.56 15.70 -1.24
C GLU A 133 -0.50 14.20 -0.90
N PHE A 134 0.06 13.87 0.26
CA PHE A 134 0.12 12.53 0.84
C PHE A 134 -1.04 12.32 1.83
N ILE A 135 -2.24 12.13 1.29
CA ILE A 135 -3.50 12.40 2.01
C ILE A 135 -4.29 11.18 2.47
N ASN A 136 -3.99 10.01 1.92
CA ASN A 136 -4.83 8.84 2.18
C ASN A 136 -4.32 8.09 3.43
N THR A 137 -5.25 7.45 4.13
CA THR A 137 -4.97 6.85 5.45
C THR A 137 -3.96 5.71 5.34
N HIS A 138 -4.00 4.94 4.24
CA HIS A 138 -3.11 3.80 4.08
C HIS A 138 -1.66 4.27 3.90
N LEU A 139 -1.42 5.32 3.11
CA LEU A 139 -0.12 5.96 2.96
C LEU A 139 0.46 6.40 4.29
N LEU A 140 -0.29 7.23 5.03
CA LEU A 140 0.19 7.80 6.30
C LEU A 140 0.46 6.70 7.34
N SER A 141 -0.40 5.67 7.39
CA SER A 141 -0.25 4.55 8.32
C SER A 141 0.95 3.67 7.96
N SER A 142 1.10 3.29 6.69
CA SER A 142 2.23 2.50 6.19
C SER A 142 3.56 3.25 6.35
N TRP A 143 3.57 4.56 6.05
CA TRP A 143 4.74 5.41 6.27
C TRP A 143 5.14 5.50 7.74
N CYS A 144 4.18 5.64 8.65
CA CYS A 144 4.43 5.63 10.09
C CYS A 144 5.09 4.32 10.55
N LEU A 145 4.59 3.18 10.07
CA LEU A 145 5.20 1.86 10.36
C LEU A 145 6.64 1.77 9.84
N TYR A 146 6.90 2.26 8.63
CA TYR A 146 8.25 2.28 8.05
C TYR A 146 9.22 3.15 8.84
N ILE A 147 8.85 4.41 9.12
CA ILE A 147 9.71 5.35 9.84
C ILE A 147 10.04 4.83 11.25
N ASN A 148 9.05 4.28 11.96
CA ASN A 148 9.29 3.73 13.30
C ASN A 148 10.27 2.54 13.27
N ASN A 149 10.18 1.66 12.27
CA ASN A 149 11.13 0.55 12.11
C ASN A 149 12.53 1.03 11.72
N ARG A 150 12.65 2.11 10.94
CA ARG A 150 13.95 2.70 10.56
C ARG A 150 14.67 3.37 11.72
N LEU A 151 13.94 3.93 12.68
CA LEU A 151 14.54 4.56 13.87
C LEU A 151 15.03 3.55 14.91
N MET A 152 14.63 2.28 14.80
CA MET A 152 15.03 1.20 15.71
C MET A 152 16.22 0.38 15.21
N SER A 153 16.70 0.64 13.98
CA SER A 153 17.86 0.00 13.35
C SER A 153 19.07 0.93 13.35
#